data_AF-A0A379DK71-F1
#
_entry.id   AF-A0A379DK71-F1
#
_cell.length_a   1.000
_cell.length_b   1.000
_cell.length_c   1.000
_cell.angle_alpha   90.00
_cell.angle_beta   90.00
_cell.angle_gamma   90.00
#
_symmetry.space_group_name_H-M   'P 1'
#
loop_
_entity.id
_entity.type
_entity.pdbx_description
1 polymer ?
#
loop_
_entity_poly.entity_id
_entity_poly.type
_entity_poly.pdbx_seq_one_letter_code
_entity_poly.pdbx_strand_id
1 'polypeptide(L)'
;MKVKYFASAEETALNILRDYIIPGTQESSGYHVALSGGTTPELLFALMARPEYIHLINWDHLHLYWVDERMVDPENPQSNYGMAKRIMLDHVPLTPDRIHRIIGESEDAEDEANRYALEVLRSLSPQNSQRRWLADQPNVNNSIQQAHFDLVLLGIGEDGHTASIFPEVIELVNAKPLYVTSKHPVTGQQRVGLSGSGICSAVHIVFLATGPAKAAVLKEIVNNTMQAQAYPAMQICNKRPDSILYTDSISPSNY
;
A
#
# COMPACT_ATOMS: atom_id res chain seq x y z
N MET A 1 13.09 -11.38 1.68
CA MET A 1 12.67 -10.01 2.04
C MET A 1 13.73 -9.39 2.93
N LYS A 2 14.09 -8.12 2.70
CA LYS A 2 14.99 -7.37 3.59
C LYS A 2 14.19 -6.85 4.79
N VAL A 3 14.76 -6.90 5.99
CA VAL A 3 14.13 -6.37 7.21
C VAL A 3 14.91 -5.15 7.70
N LYS A 4 14.20 -4.06 8.00
CA LYS A 4 14.69 -2.88 8.70
C LYS A 4 13.96 -2.76 10.03
N TYR A 5 14.71 -2.90 11.11
CA TYR A 5 14.23 -2.80 12.47
C TYR A 5 14.50 -1.42 13.06
N PHE A 6 13.55 -0.88 13.83
CA PHE A 6 13.67 0.40 14.53
C PHE A 6 13.19 0.27 15.97
N ALA A 7 13.54 1.23 16.83
CA ALA A 7 13.27 1.12 18.27
C ALA A 7 11.80 1.34 18.65
N SER A 8 11.00 1.94 17.76
CA SER A 8 9.57 2.20 18.00
C SER A 8 8.76 2.29 16.71
N ALA A 9 7.44 2.19 16.84
CA ALA A 9 6.50 2.40 15.75
C ALA A 9 6.62 3.81 15.13
N GLU A 10 6.83 4.85 15.94
CA GLU A 10 7.04 6.21 15.45
C GLU A 10 8.36 6.33 14.66
N GLU A 11 9.45 5.77 15.15
CA GLU A 11 10.72 5.75 14.43
C GLU A 11 10.60 4.95 13.12
N THR A 12 9.86 3.85 13.13
CA THR A 12 9.59 3.04 11.93
C THR A 12 8.85 3.88 10.87
N ALA A 13 7.77 4.56 11.26
CA ALA A 13 7.00 5.43 10.37
C ALA A 13 7.82 6.62 9.87
N LEU A 14 8.63 7.22 10.74
CA LEU A 14 9.54 8.32 10.37
C LEU A 14 10.59 7.90 9.34
N ASN A 15 11.09 6.67 9.41
CA ASN A 15 12.02 6.17 8.40
C ASN A 15 11.32 5.88 7.07
N ILE A 16 10.05 5.50 7.04
CA ILE A 16 9.28 5.44 5.77
C ILE A 16 9.20 6.83 5.12
N LEU A 17 8.90 7.86 5.92
CA LEU A 17 8.83 9.24 5.47
C LEU A 17 10.18 9.71 4.87
N ARG A 18 11.29 9.40 5.55
CA ARG A 18 12.65 9.79 5.13
C ARG A 18 13.18 8.98 3.95
N ASP A 19 12.91 7.69 3.90
CA ASP A 19 13.50 6.79 2.91
C ASP A 19 12.75 6.81 1.58
N TYR A 20 11.44 7.10 1.59
CA TYR A 20 10.61 7.02 0.38
C TYR A 20 9.81 8.28 0.07
N ILE A 21 9.06 8.81 1.04
CA ILE A 21 8.09 9.89 0.75
C ILE A 21 8.80 11.21 0.44
N ILE A 22 9.70 11.67 1.32
CA ILE A 22 10.41 12.94 1.12
C ILE A 22 11.26 12.87 -0.17
N PRO A 23 12.16 11.88 -0.36
CA PRO A 23 12.99 11.83 -1.56
C PRO A 23 12.16 11.63 -2.83
N GLY A 24 11.15 10.75 -2.80
CA GLY A 24 10.32 10.45 -3.95
C GLY A 24 9.56 11.66 -4.48
N THR A 25 9.07 12.52 -3.58
CA THR A 25 8.38 13.77 -4.00
C THR A 25 9.32 14.83 -4.59
N GLN A 26 10.65 14.70 -4.44
CA GLN A 26 11.60 15.61 -5.08
C GLN A 26 11.90 15.26 -6.55
N GLU A 27 11.50 14.07 -7.01
CA GLU A 27 11.65 13.64 -8.40
C GLU A 27 10.81 14.50 -9.34
N SER A 28 11.27 14.74 -10.57
CA SER A 28 10.57 15.63 -11.52
C SER A 28 9.30 15.04 -12.14
N SER A 29 9.17 13.71 -12.14
CA SER A 29 7.94 13.01 -12.51
C SER A 29 7.12 12.78 -11.25
N GLY A 30 5.82 13.11 -11.25
CA GLY A 30 4.94 12.90 -10.08
C GLY A 30 5.14 11.54 -9.41
N TYR A 31 5.00 11.52 -8.08
CA TYR A 31 5.27 10.41 -7.19
C TYR A 31 3.97 9.78 -6.70
N HIS A 32 3.67 8.57 -7.18
CA HIS A 32 2.40 7.88 -6.98
C HIS A 32 2.52 6.82 -5.89
N VAL A 33 1.83 7.05 -4.77
CA VAL A 33 1.91 6.22 -3.57
C VAL A 33 0.56 5.58 -3.24
N ALA A 34 0.51 4.26 -3.16
CA ALA A 34 -0.65 3.54 -2.65
C ALA A 34 -0.48 3.22 -1.16
N LEU A 35 -1.46 3.63 -0.36
CA LEU A 35 -1.43 3.63 1.10
C LEU A 35 -2.34 2.53 1.68
N SER A 36 -1.90 1.94 2.78
CA SER A 36 -2.74 1.09 3.65
C SER A 36 -3.45 1.90 4.72
N GLY A 37 -4.53 1.35 5.27
CA GLY A 37 -5.09 1.80 6.54
C GLY A 37 -4.48 1.11 7.77
N GLY A 38 -5.00 1.44 8.95
CA GLY A 38 -4.60 0.87 10.24
C GLY A 38 -3.69 1.79 11.07
N THR A 39 -3.31 1.31 12.25
CA THR A 39 -2.64 2.13 13.28
C THR A 39 -1.25 2.62 12.89
N THR A 40 -0.49 1.85 12.11
CA THR A 40 0.87 2.25 11.70
C THR A 40 0.85 3.28 10.57
N PRO A 41 0.05 3.14 9.50
CA PRO A 41 -0.16 4.22 8.54
C PRO A 41 -0.72 5.49 9.16
N GLU A 42 -1.59 5.40 10.18
CA GLU A 42 -2.05 6.56 10.95
C GLU A 42 -0.90 7.37 11.56
N LEU A 43 0.12 6.71 12.13
CA LEU A 43 1.32 7.40 12.63
C LEU A 43 2.09 8.11 11.50
N LEU A 44 2.23 7.46 10.33
CA LEU A 44 2.87 8.07 9.17
C LEU A 44 2.10 9.32 8.71
N PHE A 45 0.76 9.25 8.64
CA PHE A 45 -0.09 10.37 8.26
C PHE A 45 0.05 11.54 9.24
N ALA A 46 0.06 11.25 10.54
CA ALA A 46 0.28 12.27 11.57
C ALA A 46 1.66 12.93 11.41
N LEU A 47 2.72 12.14 11.15
CA LEU A 47 4.06 12.66 10.90
C LEU A 47 4.10 13.55 9.64
N MET A 48 3.47 13.16 8.55
CA MET A 48 3.44 13.95 7.31
C MET A 48 2.76 15.32 7.49
N ALA A 49 1.78 15.42 8.39
CA ALA A 49 1.07 16.67 8.68
C ALA A 49 1.77 17.56 9.73
N ARG A 50 2.83 17.07 10.39
CA ARG A 50 3.55 17.84 11.42
C ARG A 50 4.36 19.00 10.81
N PRO A 51 4.46 20.16 11.49
CA PRO A 51 5.23 21.31 11.00
C PRO A 51 6.69 21.00 10.67
N GLU A 52 7.30 20.06 11.41
CA GLU A 52 8.69 19.64 11.20
C GLU A 52 8.92 18.94 9.85
N TYR A 53 7.87 18.36 9.24
CA TYR A 53 8.01 17.53 8.04
C TYR A 53 7.16 18.02 6.85
N ILE A 54 6.08 18.74 7.10
CA ILE A 54 5.15 19.19 6.06
C ILE A 54 5.83 19.97 4.92
N HIS A 55 6.88 20.75 5.26
CA HIS A 55 7.63 21.57 4.31
C HIS A 55 8.73 20.81 3.55
N LEU A 56 9.01 19.56 3.95
CA LEU A 56 9.98 18.69 3.29
C LEU A 56 9.33 17.85 2.18
N ILE A 57 8.00 17.75 2.17
CA ILE A 57 7.23 17.00 1.19
C ILE A 57 6.82 17.96 0.08
N ASN A 58 7.14 17.61 -1.17
CA ASN A 58 6.63 18.35 -2.32
C ASN A 58 5.22 17.81 -2.67
N TRP A 59 4.20 18.44 -2.10
CA TRP A 59 2.79 18.06 -2.29
C TRP A 59 2.33 18.23 -3.73
N ASP A 60 2.96 19.13 -4.49
CA ASP A 60 2.71 19.32 -5.92
C ASP A 60 3.26 18.18 -6.79
N HIS A 61 3.91 17.18 -6.19
CA HIS A 61 4.37 16.01 -6.90
C HIS A 61 3.75 14.72 -6.35
N LEU A 62 3.18 14.75 -5.15
CA LEU A 62 2.59 13.57 -4.52
C LEU A 62 1.20 13.26 -5.09
N HIS A 63 0.97 12.01 -5.48
CA HIS A 63 -0.36 11.44 -5.74
C HIS A 63 -0.60 10.30 -4.75
N LEU A 64 -1.78 10.30 -4.11
CA LEU A 64 -2.17 9.31 -3.12
C LEU A 64 -3.30 8.43 -3.62
N TYR A 65 -3.13 7.13 -3.39
CA TYR A 65 -4.05 6.06 -3.70
C TYR A 65 -4.20 5.16 -2.47
N TRP A 66 -5.20 4.27 -2.49
CA TRP A 66 -5.39 3.26 -1.46
C TRP A 66 -5.16 1.85 -1.99
N VAL A 67 -4.39 1.05 -1.25
CA VAL A 67 -4.20 -0.37 -1.56
C VAL A 67 -5.47 -1.17 -1.28
N ASP A 68 -6.30 -0.72 -0.35
CA ASP A 68 -7.62 -1.27 -0.09
C ASP A 68 -8.51 -0.25 0.62
N GLU A 69 -9.82 -0.48 0.54
CA GLU A 69 -10.83 0.28 1.27
C GLU A 69 -12.01 -0.62 1.64
N ARG A 70 -12.67 -0.25 2.74
CA ARG A 70 -13.89 -0.87 3.22
C ARG A 70 -15.05 -0.21 2.47
N MET A 71 -15.97 -1.01 1.96
CA MET A 71 -17.18 -0.51 1.30
C MET A 71 -18.15 0.07 2.34
N VAL A 72 -17.83 1.26 2.84
CA VAL A 72 -18.57 2.07 3.80
C VAL A 72 -18.45 3.55 3.45
N ASP A 73 -19.34 4.36 4.00
CA ASP A 73 -19.28 5.83 3.91
C ASP A 73 -17.91 6.39 4.36
N PRO A 74 -17.35 7.42 3.70
CA PRO A 74 -16.05 7.99 4.07
C PRO A 74 -16.01 8.57 5.50
N GLU A 75 -17.15 8.97 6.07
CA GLU A 75 -17.23 9.43 7.46
C GLU A 75 -17.30 8.26 8.46
N ASN A 76 -17.48 7.02 7.98
CA ASN A 76 -17.43 5.84 8.83
C ASN A 76 -16.03 5.71 9.48
N PRO A 77 -15.94 5.41 10.79
CA PRO A 77 -14.66 5.18 11.46
C PRO A 77 -13.79 4.09 10.82
N GLN A 78 -14.38 3.17 10.06
CA GLN A 78 -13.69 2.08 9.36
C GLN A 78 -13.15 2.46 7.97
N SER A 79 -13.45 3.65 7.43
CA SER A 79 -12.90 4.08 6.14
C SER A 79 -11.40 4.42 6.26
N ASN A 80 -10.58 3.80 5.43
CA ASN A 80 -9.15 4.09 5.29
C ASN A 80 -8.94 5.52 4.74
N TYR A 81 -9.75 5.93 3.76
CA TYR A 81 -9.76 7.30 3.24
C TYR A 81 -10.18 8.29 4.34
N GLY A 82 -11.26 8.00 5.06
CA GLY A 82 -11.74 8.84 6.15
C GLY A 82 -10.69 9.05 7.24
N MET A 83 -9.97 7.98 7.60
CA MET A 83 -8.84 8.04 8.53
C MET A 83 -7.74 8.98 8.01
N ALA A 84 -7.28 8.80 6.78
CA ALA A 84 -6.26 9.66 6.16
C ALA A 84 -6.72 11.11 6.07
N LYS A 85 -8.01 11.34 5.75
CA LYS A 85 -8.61 12.67 5.67
C LYS A 85 -8.53 13.41 7.00
N ARG A 86 -9.03 12.78 8.07
CA ARG A 86 -9.07 13.34 9.42
C ARG A 86 -7.68 13.61 10.00
N ILE A 87 -6.69 12.77 9.68
CA ILE A 87 -5.36 12.85 10.29
C ILE A 87 -4.40 13.72 9.46
N MET A 88 -4.53 13.73 8.14
CA MET A 88 -3.54 14.35 7.24
C MET A 88 -4.15 15.18 6.13
N LEU A 89 -5.08 14.66 5.31
CA LEU A 89 -5.45 15.34 4.06
C LEU A 89 -6.08 16.72 4.31
N ASP A 90 -6.80 16.92 5.41
CA ASP A 90 -7.38 18.21 5.78
C ASP A 90 -6.38 19.20 6.39
N HIS A 91 -5.13 18.78 6.57
CA HIS A 91 -4.07 19.51 7.27
C HIS A 91 -2.83 19.76 6.41
N VAL A 92 -2.85 19.36 5.14
CA VAL A 92 -1.71 19.45 4.20
C VAL A 92 -2.14 20.08 2.88
N PRO A 93 -1.23 20.74 2.14
CA PRO A 93 -1.58 21.43 0.89
C PRO A 93 -1.65 20.47 -0.31
N LEU A 94 -2.25 19.28 -0.14
CA LEU A 94 -2.44 18.32 -1.23
C LEU A 94 -3.76 18.61 -1.95
N THR A 95 -3.71 18.82 -3.27
CA THR A 95 -4.89 19.19 -4.05
C THR A 95 -5.79 17.96 -4.35
N PRO A 96 -7.12 18.13 -4.47
CA PRO A 96 -8.05 17.01 -4.65
C PRO A 96 -7.80 16.15 -5.90
N ASP A 97 -7.27 16.71 -6.98
CA ASP A 97 -6.92 16.00 -8.22
C ASP A 97 -5.77 14.99 -8.06
N ARG A 98 -5.07 15.05 -6.92
CA ARG A 98 -3.98 14.14 -6.53
C ARG A 98 -4.41 13.08 -5.51
N ILE A 99 -5.69 13.10 -5.12
CA ILE A 99 -6.25 12.20 -4.11
C ILE A 99 -7.21 11.25 -4.82
N HIS A 100 -6.76 10.03 -5.04
CA HIS A 100 -7.49 9.00 -5.77
C HIS A 100 -8.08 8.00 -4.77
N ARG A 101 -9.28 8.27 -4.27
CA ARG A 101 -9.93 7.39 -3.29
C ARG A 101 -10.76 6.30 -3.97
N ILE A 102 -10.86 5.17 -3.29
CA ILE A 102 -11.92 4.19 -3.53
C ILE A 102 -13.23 4.77 -2.98
N ILE A 103 -14.31 4.67 -3.75
CA ILE A 103 -15.66 5.09 -3.36
C ILE A 103 -16.29 3.97 -2.54
N GLY A 104 -15.96 3.96 -1.24
CA GLY A 104 -16.47 2.95 -0.30
C GLY A 104 -17.99 2.95 -0.18
N GLU A 105 -18.63 4.10 -0.42
CA GLU A 105 -20.08 4.25 -0.42
C GLU A 105 -20.78 3.77 -1.71
N SER A 106 -20.05 3.17 -2.66
CA SER A 106 -20.65 2.56 -3.85
C SER A 106 -21.59 1.40 -3.49
N GLU A 107 -22.74 1.31 -4.17
CA GLU A 107 -23.72 0.24 -3.96
C GLU A 107 -23.19 -1.13 -4.41
N ASP A 108 -22.29 -1.16 -5.39
CA ASP A 108 -21.66 -2.36 -5.92
C ASP A 108 -20.14 -2.23 -5.86
N ALA A 109 -19.49 -3.19 -5.18
CA ALA A 109 -18.05 -3.21 -5.00
C ALA A 109 -17.29 -3.67 -6.24
N GLU A 110 -17.90 -4.50 -7.10
CA GLU A 110 -17.27 -4.96 -8.33
C GLU A 110 -17.26 -3.83 -9.37
N ASP A 111 -18.34 -3.07 -9.47
CA ASP A 111 -18.37 -1.84 -10.27
C ASP A 111 -17.32 -0.83 -9.77
N GLU A 112 -17.20 -0.68 -8.45
CA GLU A 112 -16.18 0.20 -7.86
C GLU A 112 -14.75 -0.30 -8.12
N ALA A 113 -14.48 -1.60 -8.00
CA ALA A 113 -13.18 -2.18 -8.33
C ALA A 113 -12.79 -1.88 -9.78
N ASN A 114 -13.74 -2.02 -10.72
CA ASN A 114 -13.52 -1.71 -12.14
C ASN A 114 -13.31 -0.21 -12.38
N ARG A 115 -14.15 0.64 -11.78
CA ARG A 115 -14.04 2.11 -11.90
C ARG A 115 -12.69 2.60 -11.37
N TYR A 116 -12.32 2.16 -10.17
CA TYR A 116 -11.09 2.59 -9.53
C TYR A 116 -9.85 2.06 -10.27
N ALA A 117 -9.88 0.83 -10.77
CA ALA A 117 -8.82 0.33 -11.65
C ALA A 117 -8.63 1.23 -12.89
N LEU A 118 -9.71 1.67 -13.54
CA LEU A 118 -9.64 2.59 -14.68
C LEU A 118 -9.11 3.98 -14.30
N GLU A 119 -9.47 4.51 -13.13
CA GLU A 119 -8.92 5.77 -12.62
C GLU A 119 -7.40 5.67 -12.39
N VAL A 120 -6.95 4.60 -11.75
CA VAL A 120 -5.53 4.34 -11.51
C VAL A 120 -4.77 4.19 -12.83
N LEU A 121 -5.30 3.41 -13.77
CA LEU A 121 -4.69 3.27 -15.10
C LEU A 121 -4.59 4.61 -15.84
N ARG A 122 -5.63 5.45 -15.77
CA ARG A 122 -5.63 6.78 -16.43
C ARG A 122 -4.65 7.76 -15.80
N SER A 123 -4.57 7.79 -14.47
CA SER A 123 -3.66 8.69 -13.74
C SER A 123 -2.20 8.27 -13.85
N LEU A 124 -1.91 6.97 -13.93
CA LEU A 124 -0.56 6.44 -14.10
C LEU A 124 -0.12 6.39 -15.57
N SER A 125 -1.04 6.49 -16.52
CA SER A 125 -0.75 6.45 -17.96
C SER A 125 0.17 7.60 -18.37
N PRO A 126 1.31 7.31 -19.02
CA PRO A 126 2.28 8.33 -19.39
C PRO A 126 1.75 9.20 -20.53
N GLN A 127 1.21 10.37 -20.21
CA GLN A 127 1.23 11.50 -21.14
C GLN A 127 2.63 12.16 -21.17
N ASN A 128 3.52 11.79 -20.25
CA ASN A 128 4.89 12.31 -20.14
C ASN A 128 5.92 11.24 -20.55
N SER A 129 6.75 11.62 -21.51
CA SER A 129 7.71 10.83 -22.31
C SER A 129 8.79 10.04 -21.55
N GLN A 130 8.82 10.06 -20.22
CA GLN A 130 9.94 9.54 -19.43
C GLN A 130 9.76 8.10 -18.93
N ARG A 131 8.53 7.56 -18.95
CA ARG A 131 8.23 6.13 -18.65
C ARG A 131 8.35 5.21 -19.86
N ARG A 132 8.81 5.74 -21.01
CA ARG A 132 8.90 5.04 -22.30
C ARG A 132 10.02 3.98 -22.35
N TRP A 133 11.08 4.09 -21.55
CA TRP A 133 12.22 3.16 -21.62
C TRP A 133 11.89 1.72 -21.18
N LEU A 134 10.83 1.53 -20.36
CA LEU A 134 10.35 0.19 -19.99
C LEU A 134 9.41 -0.43 -21.05
N ALA A 135 8.84 0.38 -21.94
CA ALA A 135 7.95 -0.07 -23.02
C ALA A 135 8.69 -0.72 -24.19
N ASP A 136 10.01 -0.51 -24.30
CA ASP A 136 10.86 -1.07 -25.37
C ASP A 136 11.45 -2.46 -25.01
N GLN A 137 11.00 -3.09 -23.91
CA GLN A 137 11.44 -4.44 -23.52
C GLN A 137 10.62 -5.53 -24.25
N PRO A 138 11.25 -6.36 -25.10
CA PRO A 138 10.56 -7.16 -26.12
C PRO A 138 9.79 -8.41 -25.62
N ASN A 139 9.49 -8.57 -24.33
CA ASN A 139 8.89 -9.81 -23.78
C ASN A 139 7.85 -9.62 -22.67
N VAL A 140 7.20 -8.46 -22.56
CA VAL A 140 6.17 -8.25 -21.54
C VAL A 140 4.78 -8.28 -22.22
N ASN A 141 3.84 -9.08 -21.68
CA ASN A 141 2.49 -9.24 -22.26
C ASN A 141 1.61 -7.99 -22.07
N ASN A 142 0.93 -7.59 -23.16
CA ASN A 142 0.27 -6.29 -23.39
C ASN A 142 -1.11 -6.07 -22.74
N SER A 143 -1.27 -6.24 -21.42
CA SER A 143 -2.54 -5.79 -20.77
C SER A 143 -2.45 -5.23 -19.35
N ILE A 144 -1.27 -5.22 -18.71
CA ILE A 144 -1.05 -4.58 -17.39
C ILE A 144 0.21 -3.67 -17.43
N GLN A 145 0.88 -3.60 -18.57
CA GLN A 145 2.06 -2.75 -18.73
C GLN A 145 1.68 -1.27 -18.68
N GLN A 146 2.39 -0.52 -17.84
CA GLN A 146 2.51 0.95 -17.79
C GLN A 146 1.81 1.67 -16.63
N ALA A 147 1.07 0.98 -15.76
CA ALA A 147 0.61 1.56 -14.49
C ALA A 147 1.44 1.02 -13.32
N HIS A 148 2.48 1.76 -12.97
CA HIS A 148 3.36 1.44 -11.84
C HIS A 148 3.19 2.51 -10.77
N PHE A 149 2.77 2.10 -9.57
CA PHE A 149 2.97 2.92 -8.38
C PHE A 149 4.47 3.03 -8.11
N ASP A 150 4.94 4.21 -7.73
CA ASP A 150 6.33 4.37 -7.30
C ASP A 150 6.54 3.71 -5.93
N LEU A 151 5.51 3.74 -5.08
CA LEU A 151 5.50 3.05 -3.79
C LEU A 151 4.13 2.42 -3.51
N VAL A 152 4.13 1.14 -3.15
CA VAL A 152 3.00 0.47 -2.49
C VAL A 152 3.38 0.19 -1.05
N LEU A 153 2.70 0.87 -0.12
CA LEU A 153 2.90 0.74 1.32
C LEU A 153 1.83 -0.19 1.90
N LEU A 154 2.25 -1.37 2.35
CA LEU A 154 1.40 -2.46 2.80
C LEU A 154 1.42 -2.63 4.32
N GLY A 155 0.27 -2.92 4.92
CA GLY A 155 0.19 -3.52 6.25
C GLY A 155 0.35 -5.06 6.20
N ILE A 156 0.56 -5.66 7.38
CA ILE A 156 0.47 -7.11 7.59
C ILE A 156 -0.52 -7.39 8.74
N GLY A 157 -1.55 -8.18 8.46
CA GLY A 157 -2.49 -8.72 9.44
C GLY A 157 -1.84 -9.73 10.39
N GLU A 158 -2.45 -9.99 11.55
CA GLU A 158 -1.96 -11.03 12.48
C GLU A 158 -2.11 -12.45 11.91
N ASP A 159 -3.02 -12.61 10.96
CA ASP A 159 -3.25 -13.78 10.11
C ASP A 159 -2.38 -13.79 8.84
N GLY A 160 -1.47 -12.82 8.68
CA GLY A 160 -0.59 -12.70 7.52
C GLY A 160 -1.24 -12.10 6.27
N HIS A 161 -2.48 -11.61 6.35
CA HIS A 161 -3.12 -10.90 5.23
C HIS A 161 -2.37 -9.61 4.89
N THR A 162 -2.51 -9.15 3.65
CA THR A 162 -2.04 -7.83 3.23
C THR A 162 -3.01 -7.23 2.21
N ALA A 163 -3.11 -5.90 2.19
CA ALA A 163 -4.23 -5.19 1.56
C ALA A 163 -5.57 -5.84 2.01
N SER A 164 -6.35 -6.34 1.06
CA SER A 164 -7.58 -7.10 1.31
C SER A 164 -7.50 -8.55 0.81
N ILE A 165 -6.29 -9.10 0.73
CA ILE A 165 -6.05 -10.50 0.38
C ILE A 165 -5.82 -11.27 1.67
N PHE A 166 -6.82 -12.08 2.07
CA PHE A 166 -6.80 -12.92 3.26
C PHE A 166 -6.32 -14.35 2.93
N PRO A 167 -5.85 -15.14 3.91
CA PRO A 167 -5.46 -16.54 3.68
C PRO A 167 -6.54 -17.39 2.99
N GLU A 168 -7.81 -17.14 3.26
CA GLU A 168 -8.94 -17.87 2.69
C GLU A 168 -9.20 -17.55 1.21
N VAL A 169 -8.68 -16.42 0.71
CA VAL A 169 -8.80 -15.96 -0.68
C VAL A 169 -7.41 -15.72 -1.30
N ILE A 170 -6.46 -16.61 -0.95
CA ILE A 170 -5.05 -16.52 -1.36
C ILE A 170 -4.87 -16.49 -2.89
N GLU A 171 -5.82 -17.00 -3.66
CA GLU A 171 -5.82 -16.95 -5.12
C GLU A 171 -5.80 -15.51 -5.67
N LEU A 172 -6.28 -14.52 -4.90
CA LEU A 172 -6.22 -13.10 -5.28
C LEU A 172 -4.79 -12.56 -5.37
N VAL A 173 -3.80 -13.28 -4.80
CA VAL A 173 -2.37 -12.99 -5.03
C VAL A 173 -1.99 -13.13 -6.51
N ASN A 174 -2.70 -13.98 -7.28
CA ASN A 174 -2.46 -14.20 -8.71
C ASN A 174 -3.57 -13.63 -9.59
N ALA A 175 -4.53 -12.90 -9.02
CA ALA A 175 -5.62 -12.30 -9.80
C ALA A 175 -5.06 -11.30 -10.82
N LYS A 176 -5.58 -11.35 -12.05
CA LYS A 176 -5.16 -10.49 -13.17
C LYS A 176 -5.68 -9.05 -13.08
N PRO A 177 -6.93 -8.79 -12.66
CA PRO A 177 -7.42 -7.42 -12.50
C PRO A 177 -6.53 -6.60 -11.55
N LEU A 178 -6.42 -5.30 -11.77
CA LEU A 178 -5.60 -4.42 -10.92
C LEU A 178 -6.18 -4.34 -9.50
N TYR A 179 -7.50 -4.17 -9.40
CA TYR A 179 -8.27 -4.22 -8.17
C TYR A 179 -9.28 -5.36 -8.23
N VAL A 180 -9.57 -5.94 -7.07
CA VAL A 180 -10.49 -7.05 -6.87
C VAL A 180 -11.34 -6.81 -5.63
N THR A 181 -12.49 -7.47 -5.57
CA THR A 181 -13.34 -7.48 -4.39
C THR A 181 -12.98 -8.63 -3.46
N SER A 182 -13.13 -8.42 -2.16
CA SER A 182 -13.05 -9.48 -1.15
C SER A 182 -13.94 -9.17 0.05
N LYS A 183 -14.04 -10.12 0.99
CA LYS A 183 -14.75 -9.94 2.25
C LYS A 183 -13.83 -10.33 3.39
N HIS A 184 -13.87 -9.56 4.47
CA HIS A 184 -13.18 -9.95 5.69
C HIS A 184 -13.77 -11.29 6.21
N PRO A 185 -12.94 -12.30 6.52
CA PRO A 185 -13.41 -13.68 6.77
C PRO A 185 -14.34 -13.79 7.99
N VAL A 186 -14.13 -12.95 9.01
CA VAL A 186 -14.94 -12.94 10.24
C VAL A 186 -16.14 -11.99 10.15
N THR A 187 -15.91 -10.71 9.87
CA THR A 187 -16.97 -9.68 9.92
C THR A 187 -17.85 -9.66 8.68
N GLY A 188 -17.43 -10.31 7.59
CA GLY A 188 -18.10 -10.23 6.29
C GLY A 188 -17.98 -8.87 5.61
N GLN A 189 -17.24 -7.91 6.19
CA GLN A 189 -17.12 -6.57 5.62
C GLN A 189 -16.53 -6.62 4.22
N GLN A 190 -17.27 -6.07 3.26
CA GLN A 190 -16.86 -6.03 1.86
C GLN A 190 -15.76 -5.01 1.64
N ARG A 191 -14.81 -5.36 0.76
CA ARG A 191 -13.65 -4.53 0.47
C ARG A 191 -13.35 -4.53 -1.03
N VAL A 192 -12.80 -3.42 -1.48
CA VAL A 192 -12.10 -3.32 -2.77
C VAL A 192 -10.63 -3.17 -2.44
N GLY A 193 -9.77 -3.95 -3.08
CA GLY A 193 -8.34 -3.93 -2.81
C GLY A 193 -7.51 -4.30 -4.01
N LEU A 194 -6.26 -3.85 -3.98
CA LEU A 194 -5.25 -4.12 -4.99
C LEU A 194 -4.97 -5.63 -5.01
N SER A 195 -4.99 -6.22 -6.20
CA SER A 195 -4.66 -7.64 -6.36
C SER A 195 -3.17 -7.88 -6.14
N GLY A 196 -2.75 -9.13 -5.97
CA GLY A 196 -1.32 -9.42 -5.87
C GLY A 196 -0.55 -9.06 -7.13
N SER A 197 -1.17 -9.13 -8.31
CA SER A 197 -0.55 -8.65 -9.56
C SER A 197 -0.40 -7.13 -9.57
N GLY A 198 -1.41 -6.41 -9.05
CA GLY A 198 -1.36 -4.96 -8.90
C GLY A 198 -0.31 -4.50 -7.89
N ILE A 199 -0.20 -5.18 -6.76
CA ILE A 199 0.87 -4.95 -5.77
C ILE A 199 2.23 -5.18 -6.45
N CYS A 200 2.38 -6.31 -7.14
CA CYS A 200 3.66 -6.70 -7.75
C CYS A 200 4.09 -5.82 -8.92
N SER A 201 3.22 -4.95 -9.46
CA SER A 201 3.60 -3.99 -10.50
C SER A 201 4.31 -2.75 -9.96
N ALA A 202 4.34 -2.50 -8.65
CA ALA A 202 4.96 -1.30 -8.09
C ALA A 202 6.49 -1.26 -8.25
N VAL A 203 7.08 -0.06 -8.31
CA VAL A 203 8.55 0.10 -8.27
C VAL A 203 9.07 -0.37 -6.91
N HIS A 204 8.53 0.18 -5.82
CA HIS A 204 8.85 -0.24 -4.45
C HIS A 204 7.65 -0.87 -3.75
N ILE A 205 7.88 -2.00 -3.09
CA ILE A 205 6.91 -2.64 -2.17
C ILE A 205 7.51 -2.63 -0.78
N VAL A 206 6.81 -1.95 0.13
CA VAL A 206 7.24 -1.80 1.51
C VAL A 206 6.14 -2.26 2.43
N PHE A 207 6.46 -3.23 3.29
CA PHE A 207 5.60 -3.62 4.39
C PHE A 207 5.93 -2.76 5.61
N LEU A 208 4.92 -2.13 6.18
CA LEU A 208 4.99 -1.36 7.41
C LEU A 208 4.13 -2.05 8.46
N ALA A 209 4.78 -2.76 9.39
CA ALA A 209 4.11 -3.56 10.41
C ALA A 209 4.77 -3.35 11.77
N THR A 210 4.06 -2.71 12.69
CA THR A 210 4.58 -2.36 14.01
C THR A 210 3.69 -2.88 15.14
N GLY A 211 4.25 -2.91 16.35
CA GLY A 211 3.58 -3.29 17.58
C GLY A 211 3.74 -4.77 17.93
N PRO A 212 3.62 -5.11 19.23
CA PRO A 212 3.92 -6.45 19.72
C PRO A 212 2.99 -7.54 19.16
N ALA A 213 1.74 -7.20 18.83
CA ALA A 213 0.79 -8.13 18.24
C ALA A 213 1.27 -8.73 16.91
N LYS A 214 2.15 -8.02 16.18
CA LYS A 214 2.70 -8.48 14.90
C LYS A 214 3.90 -9.42 15.05
N ALA A 215 4.50 -9.54 16.23
CA ALA A 215 5.77 -10.25 16.39
C ALA A 215 5.71 -11.72 15.95
N ALA A 216 4.62 -12.43 16.25
CA ALA A 216 4.48 -13.85 15.91
C ALA A 216 4.44 -14.06 14.38
N VAL A 217 3.50 -13.40 13.70
CA VAL A 217 3.35 -13.50 12.23
C VAL A 217 4.60 -13.03 11.49
N LEU A 218 5.24 -11.95 11.95
CA LEU A 218 6.47 -11.46 11.34
C LEU A 218 7.64 -12.43 11.54
N LYS A 219 7.73 -13.08 12.71
CA LYS A 219 8.73 -14.14 12.95
C LYS A 219 8.54 -15.31 11.99
N GLU A 220 7.31 -15.73 11.76
CA GLU A 220 6.99 -16.81 10.82
C GLU A 220 7.35 -16.44 9.38
N ILE A 221 7.04 -15.21 8.93
CA ILE A 221 7.37 -14.69 7.60
C ILE A 221 8.88 -14.57 7.41
N VAL A 222 9.58 -13.92 8.34
CA VAL A 222 11.03 -13.69 8.23
C VAL A 222 11.82 -15.00 8.26
N ASN A 223 11.38 -15.97 9.05
CA ASN A 223 11.99 -17.30 9.09
C ASN A 223 11.53 -18.23 7.96
N ASN A 224 10.68 -17.76 7.04
CA ASN A 224 10.18 -18.53 5.91
C ASN A 224 9.60 -19.90 6.36
N THR A 225 8.84 -19.90 7.44
CA THR A 225 8.27 -21.13 8.00
C THR A 225 7.26 -21.77 7.04
N MET A 226 6.92 -23.05 7.27
CA MET A 226 5.86 -23.73 6.50
C MET A 226 4.51 -23.03 6.66
N GLN A 227 4.19 -22.59 7.88
CA GLN A 227 2.98 -21.82 8.19
C GLN A 227 2.92 -20.53 7.37
N ALA A 228 4.04 -19.82 7.26
CA ALA A 228 4.10 -18.57 6.50
C ALA A 228 3.78 -18.74 5.01
N GLN A 229 3.94 -19.94 4.44
CA GLN A 229 3.56 -20.16 3.02
C GLN A 229 2.06 -19.98 2.79
N ALA A 230 1.21 -20.09 3.82
CA ALA A 230 -0.21 -19.81 3.70
C ALA A 230 -0.54 -18.30 3.72
N TYR A 231 0.43 -17.44 4.04
CA TYR A 231 0.18 -16.01 4.21
C TYR A 231 0.28 -15.23 2.90
N PRO A 232 -0.75 -14.42 2.57
CA PRO A 232 -0.71 -13.50 1.44
C PRO A 232 0.54 -12.61 1.43
N ALA A 233 0.93 -12.04 2.58
CA ALA A 233 2.14 -11.23 2.68
C ALA A 233 3.40 -12.01 2.25
N MET A 234 3.52 -13.28 2.66
CA MET A 234 4.65 -14.12 2.28
C MET A 234 4.64 -14.47 0.79
N GLN A 235 3.47 -14.71 0.22
CA GLN A 235 3.34 -14.96 -1.22
C GLN A 235 3.76 -13.74 -2.05
N ILE A 236 3.44 -12.52 -1.59
CA ILE A 236 3.96 -11.29 -2.19
C ILE A 236 5.49 -11.23 -2.05
N CYS A 237 6.05 -11.51 -0.87
CA CYS A 237 7.50 -11.55 -0.66
C CYS A 237 8.22 -12.56 -1.57
N ASN A 238 7.62 -13.72 -1.81
CA ASN A 238 8.15 -14.73 -2.71
C ASN A 238 8.17 -14.25 -4.17
N LYS A 239 7.12 -13.53 -4.60
CA LYS A 239 7.03 -12.93 -5.94
C LYS A 239 7.94 -11.71 -6.13
N ARG A 240 8.15 -10.95 -5.05
CA ARG A 240 8.93 -9.71 -5.01
C ARG A 240 9.97 -9.79 -3.88
N PRO A 241 11.08 -10.52 -4.09
CA PRO A 241 12.13 -10.69 -3.09
C PRO A 241 12.80 -9.38 -2.66
N ASP A 242 12.68 -8.34 -3.50
CA ASP A 242 13.14 -6.96 -3.29
C ASP A 242 12.21 -6.14 -2.37
N SER A 243 11.06 -6.68 -1.97
CA SER A 243 10.23 -6.09 -0.92
C SER A 243 11.00 -5.93 0.40
N ILE A 244 10.63 -4.91 1.17
CA ILE A 244 11.28 -4.57 2.44
C ILE A 244 10.25 -4.47 3.56
N LEU A 245 10.53 -5.08 4.70
CA LEU A 245 9.76 -4.93 5.93
C LEU A 245 10.39 -3.86 6.81
N TYR A 246 9.60 -2.88 7.21
CA TYR A 246 9.89 -1.89 8.24
C TYR A 246 9.07 -2.24 9.48
N THR A 247 9.74 -2.43 10.61
CA THR A 247 9.09 -2.93 11.83
C THR A 247 9.85 -2.52 13.09
N ASP A 248 9.14 -2.48 14.23
CA ASP A 248 9.69 -2.40 15.57
C ASP A 248 9.47 -3.70 16.37
N SER A 249 8.84 -4.71 15.78
CA SER A 249 8.34 -5.89 16.49
C SER A 249 9.33 -7.05 16.53
N ILE A 250 10.30 -7.08 15.60
CA ILE A 250 11.26 -8.18 15.47
C ILE A 250 12.68 -7.67 15.21
N SER A 251 13.54 -7.72 16.24
CA SER A 251 14.94 -7.36 16.11
C SER A 251 15.75 -8.47 15.41
N PRO A 252 16.75 -8.14 14.57
CA PRO A 252 17.69 -9.11 14.00
C PRO A 252 18.41 -9.97 15.06
N SER A 253 18.48 -9.50 16.31
CA SER A 253 19.10 -10.23 17.43
C SER A 253 18.25 -11.37 18.01
N ASN A 254 16.99 -11.51 17.57
CA ASN A 254 16.06 -12.56 18.02
C ASN A 254 15.98 -13.78 17.07
N TYR A 255 16.97 -13.93 16.19
CA TYR A 255 17.07 -14.98 15.18
C TYR A 255 18.41 -15.70 15.23
#